data_AF-A0ABD5NWG6-F1
#
_entry.id   AF-A0ABD5NWG6-F1
#
_cell.length_a   1.000
_cell.length_b   1.000
_cell.length_c   1.000
_cell.angle_alpha   90.00
_cell.angle_beta   90.00
_cell.angle_gamma   90.00
#
_symmetry.space_group_name_H-M   'P 1'
#
loop_
_entity.id
_entity.type
_entity.pdbx_description
1 polymer ?
#
loop_
_entity_poly.entity_id
_entity_poly.type
_entity_poly.pdbx_seq_one_letter_code
_entity_poly.pdbx_strand_id
1 'polypeptide(L)'
;MSTNRGGQTLRFDAGRYEESVLGLILLVQFTLAAMLVVTTVGWVFFTLGAWTDADRSVTFLFGAIPYLVGMAIAVYLLNFLYE
;
A
#
# COMPACT_ATOMS: atom_id res chain seq x y z
N MET A 1 -6.16 0.54 32.21
CA MET A 1 -6.45 -0.28 31.02
C MET A 1 -5.15 -0.42 30.25
N SER A 2 -4.40 -1.50 30.52
CA SER A 2 -3.15 -1.80 29.84
C SER A 2 -3.50 -2.50 28.53
N THR A 3 -3.47 -1.76 27.42
CA THR A 3 -3.63 -2.37 26.11
C THR A 3 -2.30 -2.97 25.74
N ASN A 4 -2.21 -4.29 25.86
CA ASN A 4 -1.18 -5.14 25.25
C ASN A 4 -1.02 -4.73 23.77
N ARG A 5 -0.05 -3.86 23.48
CA ARG A 5 0.39 -3.59 22.12
C ARG A 5 1.49 -4.58 21.84
N GLY A 6 1.19 -5.62 21.05
CA GLY A 6 2.22 -6.42 20.40
C GLY A 6 3.19 -5.46 19.70
N GLY A 7 4.44 -5.45 20.17
CA GLY A 7 5.39 -4.37 19.98
C GLY A 7 5.86 -4.28 18.54
N GLN A 8 5.37 -3.29 17.81
CA GLN A 8 6.13 -2.70 16.71
C GLN A 8 6.85 -1.50 17.30
N THR A 9 8.17 -1.58 17.40
CA THR A 9 9.06 -0.47 17.73
C THR A 9 9.66 0.06 16.43
N LEU A 10 9.93 1.36 16.37
CA LEU A 10 10.63 1.93 15.21
C LEU A 10 12.12 1.62 15.33
N ARG A 11 12.77 1.26 14.23
CA ARG A 11 14.23 1.01 14.21
C ARG A 11 15.08 2.27 14.48
N PHE A 12 14.45 3.43 14.60
CA PHE A 12 15.09 4.71 14.86
C PHE A 12 14.41 5.42 16.02
N ASP A 13 15.22 6.08 16.86
CA ASP A 13 14.72 6.83 18.01
C ASP A 13 14.06 8.14 17.57
N ALA A 14 12.73 8.19 17.70
CA ALA A 14 11.93 9.38 17.42
C ALA A 14 11.59 10.19 18.69
N GLY A 15 12.14 9.80 19.84
CA GLY A 15 11.95 10.46 21.13
C GLY A 15 10.47 10.66 21.50
N ARG A 16 10.10 11.87 21.90
CA ARG A 16 8.71 12.20 22.31
C ARG A 16 7.64 12.03 21.23
N TYR A 17 8.04 11.85 19.96
CA TYR A 17 7.14 11.76 18.82
C TYR A 17 6.95 10.33 18.30
N GLU A 18 7.60 9.34 18.90
CA GLU A 18 7.61 7.96 18.43
C GLU A 18 6.19 7.39 18.22
N GLU A 19 5.30 7.59 19.19
CA GLU A 19 3.91 7.13 19.09
C GLU A 19 3.11 7.85 17.98
N SER A 20 3.40 9.13 17.75
CA SER A 20 2.75 9.91 16.67
C SER A 20 3.27 9.50 15.29
N VAL A 21 4.58 9.24 15.17
CA VAL A 21 5.23 8.78 13.94
C VAL A 21 4.73 7.38 13.58
N LEU A 22 4.65 6.49 14.56
CA LEU A 22 4.15 5.14 14.38
C LEU A 22 2.69 5.14 13.90
N GLY A 23 1.83 5.95 14.52
CA GLY A 23 0.46 6.13 14.06
C GLY A 23 0.36 6.66 12.63
N LEU A 24 1.24 7.57 12.23
CA LEU A 24 1.28 8.14 10.89
C LEU A 24 1.75 7.11 9.86
N ILE A 25 2.78 6.31 10.16
CA ILE A 25 3.25 5.24 9.28
C ILE A 25 2.17 4.18 9.10
N LEU A 26 1.49 3.75 10.16
CA LEU A 26 0.36 2.82 10.08
C LEU A 26 -0.78 3.37 9.23
N LEU A 27 -1.13 4.65 9.39
CA LEU A 27 -2.16 5.32 8.57
C LEU A 27 -1.76 5.30 7.09
N VAL A 28 -0.50 5.61 6.78
CA VAL A 28 0.02 5.59 5.41
C VAL A 28 -0.01 4.18 4.84
N GLN A 29 0.44 3.17 5.59
CA GLN A 29 0.37 1.77 5.16
C GLN A 29 -1.08 1.32 4.90
N PHE A 30 -2.01 1.68 5.78
CA PHE A 30 -3.43 1.38 5.59
C PHE A 30 -3.98 2.05 4.33
N THR A 31 -3.64 3.31 4.10
CA THR A 31 -4.08 4.06 2.91
C THR A 31 -3.50 3.45 1.63
N LEU A 32 -2.21 3.09 1.64
CA LEU A 32 -1.56 2.42 0.52
C LEU A 32 -2.17 1.05 0.25
N ALA A 33 -2.47 0.27 1.29
CA ALA A 33 -3.13 -1.02 1.14
C ALA A 33 -4.54 -0.86 0.54
N ALA A 34 -5.31 0.13 0.99
CA ALA A 34 -6.62 0.43 0.42
C ALA A 34 -6.52 0.83 -1.07
N MET A 35 -5.56 1.69 -1.42
CA MET A 35 -5.28 2.07 -2.81
C MET A 35 -4.85 0.89 -3.66
N LEU A 36 -4.04 -0.03 -3.12
CA LEU A 36 -3.63 -1.25 -3.80
C LEU A 36 -4.84 -2.12 -4.13
N VAL A 37 -5.76 -2.32 -3.17
CA VAL A 37 -6.99 -3.09 -3.39
C VAL A 37 -7.85 -2.44 -4.48
N VAL A 38 -8.12 -1.14 -4.40
CA VAL A 38 -8.92 -0.42 -5.40
C VAL A 38 -8.29 -0.52 -6.79
N THR A 39 -6.98 -0.33 -6.89
CA THR A 39 -6.25 -0.40 -8.16
C THR A 39 -6.26 -1.83 -8.71
N THR A 40 -6.13 -2.84 -7.86
CA THR A 40 -6.19 -4.26 -8.25
C THR A 40 -7.57 -4.61 -8.76
N VAL A 41 -8.64 -4.23 -8.06
CA VAL A 41 -10.03 -4.46 -8.48
C VAL A 41 -10.32 -3.75 -9.79
N GLY A 42 -9.91 -2.49 -9.93
CA GLY A 42 -10.04 -1.73 -11.17
C GLY A 42 -9.30 -2.41 -12.31
N TRP A 43 -8.07 -2.86 -12.09
CA TRP A 43 -7.29 -3.60 -13.07
C TRP A 43 -7.96 -4.90 -13.50
N VAL A 44 -8.46 -5.72 -12.56
CA VAL A 44 -9.21 -6.95 -12.87
C VAL A 44 -10.45 -6.63 -13.71
N PHE A 45 -11.22 -5.61 -13.33
CA PHE A 45 -12.41 -5.19 -14.06
C PHE A 45 -12.09 -4.77 -15.50
N PHE A 46 -11.07 -3.93 -15.70
CA PHE A 46 -10.64 -3.52 -17.04
C PHE A 46 -10.05 -4.68 -17.85
N THR A 47 -9.33 -5.61 -17.19
CA THR A 47 -8.77 -6.81 -17.84
C THR A 47 -9.88 -7.75 -18.31
N LEU A 48 -10.94 -7.93 -17.53
CA LEU A 48 -12.11 -8.70 -17.97
C LEU A 48 -12.88 -7.99 -19.08
N GLY A 49 -13.03 -6.65 -19.00
CA GLY A 49 -13.65 -5.85 -20.06
C GLY A 49 -12.83 -5.81 -21.36
N ALA A 50 -11.51 -5.98 -21.28
CA ALA A 50 -10.63 -6.10 -22.44
C ALA A 50 -10.95 -7.29 -23.33
N TRP A 51 -11.45 -8.39 -22.73
CA TRP A 51 -11.84 -9.58 -23.48
C TRP A 51 -13.07 -9.34 -24.35
N THR A 52 -13.87 -8.32 -24.01
CA THR A 52 -15.03 -7.90 -24.79
C THR A 52 -14.75 -6.76 -25.76
N ASP A 53 -13.78 -5.88 -25.47
CA ASP A 53 -13.35 -4.78 -26.36
C ASP A 53 -11.82 -4.58 -26.29
N ALA A 54 -11.12 -5.09 -27.29
CA ALA A 54 -9.66 -5.21 -27.26
C ALA A 54 -8.90 -3.87 -27.37
N ASP A 55 -9.40 -2.91 -28.15
CA ASP A 55 -8.66 -1.71 -28.53
C ASP A 55 -8.41 -0.71 -27.38
N ARG A 56 -9.24 -0.72 -26.33
CA ARG A 56 -9.11 0.22 -25.21
C ARG A 56 -8.32 -0.32 -24.02
N SER A 57 -7.93 -1.60 -24.08
CA SER A 57 -7.50 -2.36 -22.90
C SER A 57 -5.99 -2.35 -22.63
N VAL A 58 -5.17 -2.30 -23.67
CA VAL A 58 -3.72 -2.51 -23.58
C VAL A 58 -3.05 -1.42 -22.74
N THR A 59 -3.47 -0.16 -22.92
CA THR A 59 -2.92 0.98 -22.15
C THR A 59 -3.23 0.88 -20.66
N PHE A 60 -4.42 0.40 -20.28
CA PHE A 60 -4.79 0.21 -18.88
C PHE A 60 -4.11 -1.01 -18.26
N LEU A 61 -3.92 -2.08 -19.03
CA LEU A 61 -3.27 -3.31 -18.56
C LEU A 61 -1.81 -3.06 -18.19
N PHE A 62 -1.04 -2.42 -19.09
CA PHE A 62 0.37 -2.12 -18.87
C PHE A 62 0.58 -0.89 -17.98
N GLY A 63 -0.35 0.08 -18.01
CA GLY A 63 -0.29 1.26 -17.17
C GLY A 63 -0.47 0.97 -15.68
N ALA A 64 -1.22 -0.06 -15.30
CA ALA A 64 -1.46 -0.42 -13.90
C ALA A 64 -0.27 -1.12 -13.22
N ILE A 65 0.60 -1.80 -13.99
CA ILE A 65 1.76 -2.55 -13.46
C ILE A 65 2.71 -1.64 -12.67
N PRO A 66 3.15 -0.47 -13.18
CA PRO A 66 3.96 0.48 -12.41
C PRO A 66 3.32 0.94 -11.10
N TYR A 67 1.99 1.13 -11.08
CA TYR A 67 1.28 1.55 -9.87
C TYR A 67 1.25 0.45 -8.81
N LEU A 68 1.00 -0.80 -9.21
CA LEU A 68 1.02 -1.94 -8.30
C LEU A 68 2.43 -2.19 -7.74
N VAL A 69 3.45 -2.13 -8.61
CA VAL A 69 4.85 -2.27 -8.20
C VAL A 69 5.28 -1.13 -7.27
N GLY A 70 4.94 0.12 -7.61
CA GLY A 70 5.25 1.29 -6.78
C GLY A 70 4.61 1.24 -5.40
N MET A 71 3.35 0.82 -5.32
CA MET A 71 2.66 0.64 -4.03
C MET A 71 3.27 -0.51 -3.21
N ALA A 72 3.61 -1.64 -3.84
CA ALA A 72 4.28 -2.75 -3.16
C ALA A 72 5.65 -2.34 -2.59
N ILE A 73 6.44 -1.58 -3.36
CA ILE A 73 7.74 -1.04 -2.91
C ILE A 73 7.55 -0.09 -1.73
N ALA A 74 6.57 0.83 -1.81
CA ALA A 74 6.29 1.76 -0.72
C ALA A 74 5.92 1.02 0.57
N VAL A 75 5.04 0.01 0.50
CA VAL A 75 4.68 -0.82 1.65
C VAL A 75 5.90 -1.58 2.20
N TYR A 76 6.74 -2.13 1.33
CA TYR A 76 7.97 -2.84 1.72
C TYR A 76 8.97 -1.92 2.45
N LEU A 77 9.19 -0.70 1.93
CA LEU A 77 10.07 0.28 2.55
C LEU A 77 9.54 0.74 3.92
N LEU A 78 8.22 0.93 4.05
CA LEU A 78 7.61 1.27 5.34
C LEU A 78 7.73 0.12 6.35
N ASN A 79 7.65 -1.14 5.91
CA ASN A 79 7.92 -2.29 6.77
C ASN A 79 9.36 -2.32 7.30
N PHE A 80 10.32 -1.81 6.53
CA PHE A 80 11.71 -1.74 6.96
C PHE A 80 11.96 -0.72 8.09
N LEU A 81 11.01 0.18 8.35
CA LEU A 81 11.07 1.16 9.44
C LEU A 81 10.71 0.54 10.80
N TYR A 82 10.05 -0.62 10.80
CA TYR A 82 9.69 -1.36 12.01
C TYR A 82 10.75 -2.42 12.34
N GLU A 83 10.92 -2.70 13.63
CA GLU A 83 11.86 -3.68 14.18
C GLU A 83 11.28 -5.11 14.20
#